data_AF-A0A956RIR2-F1
#
_entry.id   AF-A0A956RIR2-F1
#
_cell.length_a   1.000
_cell.length_b   1.000
_cell.length_c   1.000
_cell.angle_alpha   90.00
_cell.angle_beta   90.00
_cell.angle_gamma   90.00
#
_symmetry.space_group_name_H-M   'P 1'
#
loop_
_entity.id
_entity.type
_entity.pdbx_description
1 polymer ?
#
loop_
_entity_poly.entity_id
_entity_poly.type
_entity_poly.pdbx_seq_one_letter_code
_entity_poly.pdbx_strand_id
1 'polypeptide(L)'
;GPALVRALEDREYRERALEALAALGADAPREAAIKLRALAERWWVARVTRVRAAYALARIEPARGESLLRGFERSLFPSVREAVADARRGLAQLDADARR
;
A
#
# COMPACT_ATOMS: atom_id res chain seq x y z
N GLY A 1 -6.71 10.37 -9.98
CA GLY A 1 -6.36 10.89 -11.33
C GLY A 1 -4.84 10.94 -11.55
N PRO A 2 -4.36 11.38 -12.73
CA PRO A 2 -2.94 11.32 -13.12
C PRO A 2 -1.99 12.10 -12.19
N ALA A 3 -2.43 13.24 -11.65
CA ALA A 3 -1.66 14.03 -10.69
C ALA A 3 -1.36 13.25 -9.40
N LEU A 4 -2.34 12.49 -8.89
CA LEU A 4 -2.18 11.66 -7.70
C LEU A 4 -1.16 10.53 -7.92
N VAL A 5 -1.18 9.91 -9.10
CA VAL A 5 -0.21 8.86 -9.46
C VAL A 5 1.21 9.44 -9.61
N ARG A 6 1.35 10.67 -10.13
CA ARG A 6 2.64 11.39 -10.18
C ARG A 6 3.16 11.74 -8.79
N ALA A 7 2.29 12.08 -7.85
CA ALA A 7 2.67 12.44 -6.49
C ALA A 7 3.38 11.31 -5.71
N LEU A 8 3.29 10.05 -6.17
CA LEU A 8 4.07 8.94 -5.60
C LEU A 8 5.60 9.11 -5.79
N GLU A 9 6.02 9.88 -6.80
CA GLU A 9 7.43 10.12 -7.09
C GLU A 9 8.04 11.17 -6.15
N ASP A 10 7.23 12.15 -5.74
CA ASP A 10 7.64 13.22 -4.85
C ASP A 10 7.69 12.75 -3.38
N ARG A 11 8.83 12.88 -2.72
CA ARG A 11 8.99 12.43 -1.32
C ARG A 11 8.04 13.14 -0.36
N GLU A 12 7.74 14.41 -0.59
CA GLU A 12 6.87 15.22 0.26
C GLU A 12 5.40 14.78 0.14
N TYR A 13 4.96 14.45 -1.07
CA TYR A 13 3.56 14.10 -1.35
C TYR A 13 3.28 12.60 -1.34
N ARG A 14 4.30 11.75 -1.38
CA ARG A 14 4.17 10.30 -1.49
C ARG A 14 3.28 9.68 -0.43
N GLU A 15 3.41 10.09 0.83
CA GLU A 15 2.62 9.48 1.91
C GLU A 15 1.12 9.78 1.74
N ARG A 16 0.78 11.05 1.50
CA ARG A 16 -0.60 11.47 1.20
C ARG A 16 -1.12 10.80 -0.07
N ALA A 17 -0.27 10.61 -1.08
CA ALA A 17 -0.65 9.93 -2.31
C ALA A 17 -0.96 8.45 -2.08
N LEU A 18 -0.16 7.76 -1.25
CA LEU A 18 -0.41 6.37 -0.85
C LEU A 18 -1.77 6.23 -0.13
N GLU A 19 -2.05 7.11 0.83
CA GLU A 19 -3.29 7.11 1.59
C GLU A 19 -4.51 7.38 0.69
N ALA A 20 -4.45 8.40 -0.15
CA ALA A 20 -5.54 8.72 -1.07
C ALA A 20 -5.80 7.60 -2.09
N LEU A 21 -4.75 6.95 -2.61
CA LEU A 21 -4.90 5.78 -3.50
C LEU A 21 -5.50 4.58 -2.76
N ALA A 22 -5.09 4.33 -1.51
CA ALA A 22 -5.67 3.28 -0.68
C ALA A 22 -7.16 3.53 -0.36
N ALA A 23 -7.54 4.80 -0.17
CA ALA A 23 -8.92 5.21 0.07
C ALA A 23 -9.79 5.00 -1.17
N LEU A 24 -9.27 5.32 -2.36
CA LEU A 24 -9.97 5.07 -3.63
C LEU A 24 -10.21 3.57 -3.89
N GLY A 25 -9.31 2.70 -3.45
CA GLY A 25 -9.45 1.25 -3.64
C GLY A 25 -9.65 0.88 -5.11
N ALA A 26 -10.69 0.10 -5.43
CA ALA A 26 -10.96 -0.34 -6.80
C ALA A 26 -11.21 0.82 -7.79
N ASP A 27 -11.58 2.01 -7.32
CA ASP A 27 -11.80 3.21 -8.15
C ASP A 27 -10.48 3.95 -8.47
N ALA A 28 -9.34 3.49 -7.95
CA ALA A 28 -8.06 4.08 -8.25
C ALA A 28 -7.68 3.89 -9.75
N PRO A 29 -6.93 4.83 -10.36
CA PRO A 29 -6.45 4.66 -11.73
C PRO A 29 -5.63 3.37 -11.88
N ARG A 30 -5.79 2.65 -13.01
CA ARG A 30 -5.06 1.39 -13.26
C ARG A 30 -3.54 1.56 -13.17
N GLU A 31 -3.01 2.70 -13.59
CA GLU A 31 -1.58 3.02 -13.51
C GLU A 31 -1.08 3.08 -12.06
N ALA A 32 -1.96 3.36 -11.10
CA ALA A 32 -1.61 3.38 -9.68
C ALA A 32 -1.14 2.01 -9.21
N ALA A 33 -1.82 0.93 -9.58
CA ALA A 33 -1.43 -0.43 -9.19
C ALA A 33 0.01 -0.77 -9.64
N ILE A 34 0.36 -0.39 -10.87
CA ILE A 34 1.71 -0.58 -11.43
C ILE A 34 2.75 0.18 -10.61
N LYS A 35 2.51 1.47 -10.33
CA LYS A 35 3.45 2.30 -9.56
C LYS A 35 3.59 1.86 -8.11
N LEU A 36 2.48 1.48 -7.47
CA LEU A 36 2.48 1.00 -6.08
C LEU A 36 3.27 -0.30 -5.94
N ARG A 37 3.09 -1.24 -6.88
CA ARG A 37 3.90 -2.46 -6.94
C ARG A 37 5.39 -2.13 -7.07
N ALA A 38 5.76 -1.28 -8.03
CA ALA A 38 7.15 -0.88 -8.24
C ALA A 38 7.74 -0.23 -6.97
N LEU A 39 6.96 0.60 -6.27
CA LEU A 39 7.39 1.25 -5.03
C LEU A 39 7.60 0.24 -3.90
N ALA A 40 6.73 -0.77 -3.77
CA ALA A 40 6.83 -1.82 -2.77
C ALA A 40 8.05 -2.75 -2.98
N GLU A 41 8.45 -2.99 -4.22
CA GLU A 41 9.56 -3.88 -4.58
C GLU A 41 10.94 -3.17 -4.51
N ARG A 42 10.97 -1.84 -4.56
CA ARG A 42 12.19 -1.04 -4.72
C ARG A 42 13.02 -0.94 -3.44
N TRP A 43 14.28 -1.38 -3.48
CA TRP A 43 15.11 -1.56 -2.28
C TRP A 43 15.55 -0.26 -1.59
N TRP A 44 15.72 0.83 -2.34
CA TRP A 44 16.13 2.14 -1.79
C TRP A 44 14.96 2.96 -1.22
N VAL A 45 13.73 2.48 -1.39
CA VAL A 45 12.56 3.07 -0.73
C VAL A 45 12.53 2.60 0.73
N ALA A 46 12.23 3.52 1.65
CA ALA A 46 12.11 3.20 3.07
C ALA A 46 11.16 2.01 3.30
N ARG A 47 11.57 1.06 4.15
CA ARG A 47 10.85 -0.21 4.32
C ARG A 47 9.38 -0.04 4.72
N VAL A 48 9.09 0.92 5.60
CA VAL A 48 7.70 1.25 6.00
C VAL A 48 6.89 1.78 4.81
N THR A 49 7.48 2.65 3.97
CA THR A 49 6.83 3.12 2.74
C THR A 49 6.52 1.98 1.78
N ARG A 50 7.40 0.96 1.69
CA ARG A 50 7.15 -0.24 0.88
C ARG A 50 5.94 -1.04 1.37
N VAL A 51 5.79 -1.15 2.70
CA VAL A 51 4.60 -1.78 3.31
C VAL A 51 3.34 -0.96 3.01
N ARG A 52 3.39 0.37 3.17
CA ARG A 52 2.25 1.26 2.84
C ARG A 52 1.86 1.16 1.37
N ALA A 53 2.83 1.02 0.47
CA ALA A 53 2.58 0.78 -0.96
C ALA A 53 1.90 -0.58 -1.20
N ALA A 54 2.34 -1.64 -0.52
CA ALA A 54 1.69 -2.95 -0.59
C ALA A 54 0.27 -2.93 -0.01
N TYR A 55 0.02 -2.19 1.07
CA TYR A 55 -1.31 -1.97 1.61
C TYR A 55 -2.23 -1.24 0.62
N ALA A 56 -1.76 -0.12 0.05
CA ALA A 56 -2.50 0.59 -0.99
C ALA A 56 -2.76 -0.32 -2.21
N LEU A 57 -1.79 -1.14 -2.62
CA LEU A 57 -2.02 -2.13 -3.67
C LEU A 57 -3.05 -3.18 -3.26
N ALA A 58 -3.09 -3.63 -2.02
CA ALA A 58 -4.09 -4.60 -1.55
C ALA A 58 -5.52 -4.04 -1.57
N ARG A 59 -5.66 -2.72 -1.42
CA ARG A 59 -6.94 -2.01 -1.55
C ARG A 59 -7.44 -1.95 -3.00
N ILE A 60 -6.53 -1.94 -3.98
CA ILE A 60 -6.83 -1.81 -5.42
C ILE A 60 -6.90 -3.19 -6.08
N GLU A 61 -5.92 -4.05 -5.80
CA GLU A 61 -5.75 -5.40 -6.31
C GLU A 61 -5.40 -6.36 -5.15
N PRO A 62 -6.41 -6.92 -4.45
CA PRO A 62 -6.23 -7.66 -3.20
C PRO A 62 -5.16 -8.75 -3.27
N ALA A 63 -5.24 -9.64 -4.26
CA ALA A 63 -4.33 -10.76 -4.39
C ALA A 63 -2.85 -10.33 -4.52
N ARG A 64 -2.57 -9.26 -5.27
CA ARG A 64 -1.20 -8.78 -5.49
C ARG A 64 -0.65 -8.08 -4.26
N GLY A 65 -1.43 -7.18 -3.66
CA GLY A 65 -1.01 -6.47 -2.45
C GLY A 65 -0.82 -7.40 -1.26
N GLU A 66 -1.72 -8.38 -1.08
CA GLU A 66 -1.56 -9.38 -0.02
C GLU A 66 -0.29 -10.21 -0.16
N SER A 67 0.08 -10.58 -1.39
CA SER A 67 1.30 -11.34 -1.64
C SER A 67 2.54 -10.57 -1.19
N LEU A 68 2.57 -9.24 -1.42
CA LEU A 68 3.66 -8.37 -0.98
C LEU A 68 3.65 -8.22 0.55
N LEU A 69 2.48 -8.01 1.16
CA LEU A 69 2.35 -7.92 2.63
C LEU A 69 2.85 -9.20 3.32
N ARG A 70 2.51 -10.39 2.80
CA ARG A 70 3.05 -11.68 3.28
C ARG A 70 4.59 -11.71 3.24
N GLY A 71 5.19 -11.15 2.20
CA GLY A 71 6.65 -11.02 2.09
C GLY A 71 7.28 -10.18 3.19
N PHE A 72 6.56 -9.19 3.73
CA PHE A 72 7.05 -8.31 4.80
C PHE A 72 6.82 -8.86 6.22
N GLU A 73 5.93 -9.83 6.41
CA GLU A 73 5.60 -10.41 7.73
C GLU A 73 6.83 -10.97 8.45
N ARG A 74 7.80 -11.52 7.70
CA ARG A 74 9.02 -12.13 8.24
C ARG A 74 10.17 -11.14 8.40
N SER A 75 9.90 -9.84 8.29
CA SER A 75 10.92 -8.80 8.44
C SER A 75 11.52 -8.78 9.85
N LEU A 76 12.85 -8.71 9.92
CA LEU A 76 13.58 -8.56 11.18
C LEU A 76 13.40 -7.18 11.83
N PHE A 77 12.97 -6.18 11.05
CA PHE A 77 12.79 -4.80 11.51
C PHE A 77 11.44 -4.62 12.23
N PRO A 78 11.42 -4.23 13.53
CA PRO A 78 10.18 -4.04 14.28
C PRO A 78 9.19 -3.09 13.61
N SER A 79 9.67 -1.94 13.13
CA SER A 79 8.84 -0.94 12.45
C SER A 79 8.15 -1.47 11.19
N VAL A 80 8.74 -2.45 10.51
CA VAL A 80 8.11 -3.10 9.35
C VAL A 80 7.00 -4.04 9.80
N ARG A 81 7.23 -4.81 10.87
CA ARG A 81 6.20 -5.71 11.40
C ARG A 81 5.00 -4.94 11.95
N GLU A 82 5.25 -3.82 12.63
CA GLU A 82 4.21 -2.89 13.08
C GLU A 82 3.40 -2.35 11.90
N ALA A 83 4.08 -1.85 10.86
CA ALA A 83 3.41 -1.36 9.66
C ALA A 83 2.58 -2.46 8.95
N VAL A 84 3.06 -3.71 8.94
CA VAL A 84 2.31 -4.85 8.38
C VAL A 84 1.09 -5.16 9.25
N ALA A 85 1.23 -5.15 10.58
CA ALA A 85 0.12 -5.37 11.50
C ALA A 85 -0.98 -4.31 11.31
N ASP A 86 -0.60 -3.03 11.16
CA ASP A 86 -1.53 -1.95 10.91
C ASP A 86 -2.21 -2.08 9.55
N ALA A 87 -1.47 -2.44 8.50
CA ALA A 87 -2.04 -2.74 7.19
C ALA A 87 -3.07 -3.88 7.26
N ARG A 88 -2.76 -4.96 8.00
CA ARG A 88 -3.67 -6.10 8.19
C ARG A 88 -4.93 -5.70 8.96
N ARG A 89 -4.81 -4.90 10.02
CA ARG A 89 -5.96 -4.35 10.76
C ARG A 89 -6.85 -3.51 9.86
N GLY A 90 -6.25 -2.64 9.04
CA GLY A 90 -6.97 -1.81 8.07
C GLY A 90 -7.79 -2.68 7.10
N LEU A 91 -7.18 -3.68 6.48
CA LEU A 91 -7.87 -4.59 5.56
C LEU A 91 -8.99 -5.37 6.27
N ALA A 92 -8.74 -5.91 7.46
CA ALA A 92 -9.75 -6.65 8.22
C ALA A 92 -10.96 -5.78 8.61
N GLN A 93 -10.74 -4.53 8.98
CA GLN A 93 -11.81 -3.57 9.27
C GLN A 93 -12.67 -3.31 8.03
N LEU A 94 -12.04 -3.11 6.88
CA LEU A 94 -12.73 -2.88 5.61
C LEU A 94 -13.57 -4.09 5.19
N ASP A 95 -13.06 -5.31 5.36
CA ASP A 95 -13.80 -6.53 5.10
C ASP A 95 -14.97 -6.72 6.08
N ALA A 96 -14.84 -6.25 7.32
CA ALA A 96 -15.92 -6.28 8.30
C ALA A 96 -17.02 -5.27 7.93
N ASP A 97 -16.64 -4.07 7.50
CA ASP A 97 -17.57 -3.02 7.09
C ASP A 97 -18.31 -3.37 5.80
N ALA A 98 -17.65 -4.05 4.84
CA ALA A 98 -18.28 -4.52 3.60
C ALA A 98 -19.29 -5.65 3.80
N ARG A 99 -19.31 -6.30 4.97
CA ARG A 99 -20.22 -7.41 5.32
C ARG A 99 -21.43 -6.97 6.16
N ARG A 100 -21.51 -5.69 6.53
CA ARG A 100 -22.65 -5.09 7.24
C ARG A 100 -23.67 -4.54 6.26
#